data_AF-A0A662DL96-F1
#
_entry.id   AF-A0A662DL96-F1
#
_cell.length_a   1.000
_cell.length_b   1.000
_cell.length_c   1.000
_cell.angle_alpha   90.00
_cell.angle_beta   90.00
_cell.angle_gamma   90.00
#
_symmetry.space_group_name_H-M   'P 1'
#
loop_
_entity.id
_entity.type
_entity.pdbx_description
1 polymer ?
#
loop_
_entity_poly.entity_id
_entity_poly.type
_entity_poly.pdbx_seq_one_letter_code
_entity_poly.pdbx_strand_id
1 'polypeptide(L)'
;MTTLNNPQAIRSALDDILPGVQKPTRYLGLERNLTRKDWDETPVRLALAFPDAYEIGMSHQGTRILYHIGNRRPDTLAERCFAPWPDMAESMR
;
A
#
# COMPACT_ATOMS: atom_id res chain seq x y z
N MET A 1 5.53 -23.59 -1.34
CA MET A 1 4.82 -22.29 -1.39
C MET A 1 4.29 -22.00 0.00
N THR A 2 5.06 -21.30 0.82
CA THR A 2 4.60 -20.88 2.15
C THR A 2 3.56 -19.78 1.94
N THR A 3 2.32 -20.08 2.28
CA THR A 3 1.20 -19.18 2.15
C THR A 3 1.43 -17.95 3.06
N LEU A 4 1.69 -16.79 2.47
CA LEU A 4 1.88 -15.50 3.17
C LEU A 4 0.53 -15.01 3.72
N ASN A 5 0.04 -15.65 4.78
CA ASN A 5 -1.33 -15.51 5.26
C ASN A 5 -1.49 -14.57 6.46
N ASN A 6 -0.39 -14.01 6.96
CA ASN A 6 -0.43 -13.05 8.07
C ASN A 6 0.50 -11.85 7.82
N PRO A 7 0.22 -10.69 8.43
CA PRO A 7 0.99 -9.46 8.20
C PRO A 7 2.48 -9.59 8.54
N GLN A 8 2.83 -10.35 9.58
CA GLN A 8 4.22 -10.54 10.01
C GLN A 8 5.04 -11.33 8.97
N ALA A 9 4.47 -12.38 8.39
CA ALA A 9 5.11 -13.16 7.34
C ALA A 9 5.32 -12.33 6.07
N ILE A 10 4.33 -11.52 5.70
CA ILE A 10 4.47 -10.56 4.59
C ILE A 10 5.59 -9.56 4.88
N ARG A 11 5.67 -9.04 6.11
CA ARG A 11 6.72 -8.09 6.50
C ARG A 11 8.11 -8.71 6.41
N SER A 12 8.29 -9.92 6.93
CA SER A 12 9.56 -10.63 6.87
C SER A 12 10.01 -10.85 5.42
N ALA A 13 9.11 -11.28 4.54
CA ALA A 13 9.42 -11.47 3.13
C ALA A 13 9.81 -10.15 2.43
N LEU A 14 9.16 -9.04 2.79
CA LEU A 14 9.55 -7.72 2.29
C LEU A 14 10.94 -7.30 2.77
N ASP A 15 11.29 -7.55 4.04
CA ASP A 15 12.61 -7.18 4.57
C ASP A 15 13.75 -7.91 3.80
N ASP A 16 13.49 -9.11 3.27
CA ASP A 16 14.41 -9.86 2.40
C ASP A 16 14.47 -9.32 0.95
N ILE A 17 13.33 -8.90 0.38
CA ILE A 17 13.22 -8.43 -1.02
C ILE A 17 13.72 -6.99 -1.20
N LEU A 18 13.38 -6.09 -0.26
CA LEU A 18 13.57 -4.65 -0.41
C LEU A 18 15.03 -4.21 -0.66
N PRO A 19 16.08 -4.84 -0.08
CA PRO A 19 17.47 -4.48 -0.40
C PRO A 19 17.85 -4.67 -1.88
N GLY A 20 17.13 -5.53 -2.61
CA GLY A 20 17.44 -5.89 -4.00
C GLY A 20 16.73 -5.05 -5.07
N VAL A 21 15.78 -4.19 -4.70
CA VAL A 21 14.93 -3.45 -5.66
C VAL A 21 15.24 -1.97 -5.70
N GLN A 22 14.89 -1.32 -6.80
CA GLN A 22 15.03 0.11 -7.00
C GLN A 22 14.00 0.89 -6.18
N LYS A 23 14.49 1.95 -5.51
CA LYS A 23 13.68 2.85 -4.66
C LYS A 23 12.80 2.07 -3.67
N PRO A 24 13.39 1.26 -2.76
CA PRO A 24 12.64 0.41 -1.85
C PRO A 24 11.70 1.16 -0.91
N THR A 25 11.98 2.45 -0.69
CA THR A 25 11.13 3.35 0.09
C THR A 25 9.69 3.46 -0.43
N ARG A 26 9.44 3.16 -1.73
CA ARG A 26 8.09 3.10 -2.32
C ARG A 26 7.16 2.09 -1.63
N TYR A 27 7.72 1.07 -1.00
CA TYR A 27 6.98 -0.06 -0.44
C TYR A 27 6.87 -0.02 1.09
N LEU A 28 7.44 0.99 1.76
CA LEU A 28 7.51 1.05 3.22
C LEU A 28 6.24 1.62 3.89
N GLY A 29 5.35 2.27 3.14
CA GLY A 29 4.13 2.88 3.70
C GLY A 29 4.39 4.03 4.69
N LEU A 30 5.50 4.75 4.53
CA LEU A 30 5.94 5.83 5.43
C LEU A 30 5.51 7.23 4.93
N GLU A 31 4.35 7.32 4.29
CA GLU A 31 3.90 8.53 3.62
C GLU A 31 3.52 9.64 4.62
N ARG A 32 3.84 10.89 4.29
CA ARG A 32 3.33 12.04 5.05
C ARG A 32 1.81 12.14 4.85
N ASN A 33 1.08 12.39 5.93
CA ASN A 33 -0.39 12.49 5.97
C ASN A 33 -1.14 11.16 5.76
N LEU A 34 -0.51 10.03 6.07
CA LEU A 34 -1.22 8.77 6.15
C LEU A 34 -2.21 8.81 7.33
N THR A 35 -3.44 8.34 7.11
CA THR A 35 -4.44 8.15 8.18
C THR A 35 -4.36 6.72 8.67
N ARG A 36 -4.14 6.51 9.99
CA ARG A 36 -4.24 5.19 10.62
C ARG A 36 -5.57 5.06 11.35
N LYS A 37 -6.24 3.93 11.15
CA LYS A 37 -7.43 3.51 11.91
C LYS A 37 -7.22 2.08 12.37
N ASP A 38 -7.92 1.70 13.44
CA ASP A 38 -7.91 0.32 13.89
C ASP A 38 -8.57 -0.57 12.82
N TRP A 39 -7.87 -1.63 12.43
CA TRP A 39 -8.29 -2.53 11.36
C TRP A 39 -9.50 -3.38 11.75
N ASP A 40 -9.60 -3.76 13.01
CA ASP A 40 -10.63 -4.64 13.55
C ASP A 40 -11.88 -3.85 13.94
N GLU A 41 -11.73 -2.59 14.35
CA GLU A 41 -12.85 -1.71 14.68
C GLU A 41 -13.48 -1.02 13.44
N THR A 42 -12.81 -1.04 12.28
CA THR A 42 -13.29 -0.35 11.08
C THR A 42 -14.00 -1.30 10.10
N PRO A 43 -15.34 -1.19 9.93
CA PRO A 43 -16.12 -2.17 9.17
C PRO A 43 -15.95 -2.07 7.65
N VAL A 44 -15.64 -0.89 7.11
CA VAL A 44 -15.44 -0.69 5.67
C VAL A 44 -13.96 -0.55 5.37
N ARG A 45 -13.45 -1.40 4.47
CA ARG A 45 -12.05 -1.40 4.03
C ARG A 45 -11.99 -1.11 2.54
N LEU A 46 -11.38 0.02 2.18
CA LEU A 46 -11.28 0.52 0.81
C LEU A 46 -9.82 0.46 0.35
N ALA A 47 -9.58 -0.21 -0.78
CA ALA A 47 -8.30 -0.18 -1.47
C ALA A 47 -8.44 0.61 -2.77
N LEU A 48 -7.75 1.75 -2.86
CA LEU A 48 -7.65 2.56 -4.07
C LEU A 48 -6.45 2.08 -4.89
N ALA A 49 -6.69 1.15 -5.80
CA ALA A 49 -5.66 0.61 -6.69
C ALA A 49 -5.46 1.51 -7.90
N PHE A 50 -4.23 1.98 -8.11
CA PHE A 50 -3.83 2.73 -9.29
C PHE A 50 -2.93 1.86 -10.18
N PRO A 51 -3.21 1.77 -11.49
CA PRO A 51 -2.56 0.81 -12.39
C PRO A 51 -1.18 1.28 -12.89
N ASP A 52 -0.41 1.96 -12.04
CA ASP A 52 0.91 2.48 -12.39
C ASP A 52 1.78 2.62 -11.12
N ALA A 53 3.05 2.94 -11.31
CA ALA A 53 4.04 3.11 -10.26
C ALA A 53 3.64 4.19 -9.25
N TYR A 54 4.12 4.01 -8.02
CA TYR A 54 3.88 4.92 -6.88
C TYR A 54 4.04 6.41 -7.24
N GLU A 55 5.09 6.80 -7.95
CA GLU A 55 5.38 8.20 -8.27
C GLU A 55 4.34 8.82 -9.22
N ILE A 56 3.84 8.01 -10.17
CA ILE A 56 2.79 8.41 -11.11
C ILE A 56 1.46 8.47 -10.38
N GLY A 57 1.10 7.40 -9.65
CA GLY A 57 -0.16 7.31 -8.94
C GLY A 57 -0.32 8.33 -7.80
N MET A 58 0.77 8.69 -7.12
CA MET A 58 0.75 9.71 -6.07
C MET A 58 0.43 11.12 -6.58
N SER A 59 0.69 11.37 -7.86
CA SER A 59 0.37 12.63 -8.52
C SER A 59 -1.10 12.69 -8.98
N HIS A 60 -1.84 11.58 -8.89
CA HIS A 60 -3.23 11.50 -9.33
C HIS A 60 -4.19 12.16 -8.33
N GLN A 61 -4.76 13.30 -8.71
CA GLN A 61 -5.64 14.10 -7.84
C GLN A 61 -6.91 13.36 -7.44
N GLY A 62 -7.53 12.62 -8.37
CA GLY A 62 -8.74 11.85 -8.07
C GLY A 62 -8.54 10.85 -6.93
N THR A 63 -7.42 10.12 -6.97
CA THR A 63 -7.07 9.13 -5.93
C THR A 63 -6.83 9.81 -4.58
N ARG A 64 -6.19 10.99 -4.57
CA ARG A 64 -5.97 11.77 -3.35
C ARG A 64 -7.29 12.26 -2.74
N ILE A 65 -8.21 12.74 -3.56
CA ILE A 65 -9.54 13.20 -3.12
C ILE A 65 -10.33 12.03 -2.54
N LEU A 66 -10.38 10.89 -3.24
CA LEU A 66 -11.08 9.70 -2.77
C LEU A 66 -10.49 9.14 -1.47
N TYR A 67 -9.15 9.11 -1.35
CA TYR A 67 -8.46 8.72 -0.13
C TYR A 67 -8.88 9.58 1.05
N HIS A 68 -8.92 10.91 0.85
CA HIS A 68 -9.33 11.85 1.89
C HIS A 68 -10.81 11.70 2.25
N ILE A 69 -11.70 11.56 1.27
CA ILE A 69 -13.14 11.37 1.50
C ILE A 69 -13.40 10.07 2.27
N GLY A 70 -12.78 8.97 1.86
CA GLY A 70 -12.90 7.67 2.54
C GLY A 70 -12.42 7.76 3.99
N ASN A 71 -11.21 8.30 4.20
CA ASN A 71 -10.63 8.40 5.54
C ASN A 71 -11.28 9.45 6.44
N ARG A 72 -12.11 10.37 5.92
CA ARG A 72 -12.93 11.26 6.75
C ARG A 72 -14.11 10.57 7.42
N ARG A 73 -14.57 9.43 6.90
CA ARG A 73 -15.69 8.70 7.50
C ARG A 73 -15.19 7.88 8.70
N PRO A 74 -15.89 7.87 9.85
CA PRO A 74 -15.45 7.10 11.02
C PRO A 74 -15.44 5.58 10.77
N ASP A 75 -16.29 5.09 9.86
CA ASP A 75 -16.51 3.67 9.58
C ASP A 75 -15.62 3.09 8.47
N THR A 76 -14.74 3.89 7.87
CA THR A 76 -13.98 3.51 6.66
C THR A 76 -12.48 3.68 6.82
N LEU A 77 -11.72 2.62 6.56
CA LEU A 77 -10.26 2.65 6.40
C LEU A 77 -9.98 2.61 4.90
N ALA A 78 -9.32 3.65 4.39
CA ALA A 78 -8.94 3.73 2.98
C ALA A 78 -7.42 3.72 2.85
N GLU A 79 -6.91 2.82 2.00
CA GLU A 79 -5.50 2.70 1.65
C GLU A 79 -5.31 2.83 0.14
N ARG A 80 -4.09 3.17 -0.28
CA ARG A 80 -3.71 3.29 -1.69
C ARG A 80 -2.76 2.17 -2.06
N CYS A 81 -2.96 1.61 -3.23
CA CYS A 81 -2.11 0.57 -3.80
C CYS A 81 -1.69 0.98 -5.21
N PHE A 82 -0.46 0.63 -5.58
CA PHE A 82 0.17 0.99 -6.85
C PHE A 82 0.75 -0.27 -7.49
N ALA A 83 0.91 -0.24 -8.80
CA ALA A 83 1.58 -1.33 -9.49
C ALA A 83 3.05 -1.41 -9.02
N PRO A 84 3.58 -2.61 -8.69
CA PRO A 84 4.99 -2.77 -8.39
C PRO A 84 5.83 -2.41 -9.62
N TRP A 85 7.00 -1.80 -9.39
CA TRP A 85 7.97 -1.59 -10.47
C TRP A 85 8.46 -2.96 -11.00
N PRO A 86 8.91 -3.07 -12.27
CA PRO A 86 9.22 -4.38 -12.87
C PRO A 86 10.20 -5.26 -12.07
N ASP A 87 11.18 -4.68 -11.41
CA ASP A 87 12.16 -5.38 -10.55
C ASP A 87 11.55 -5.94 -9.26
N MET A 88 10.67 -5.18 -8.61
CA MET A 88 9.88 -5.65 -7.48
C MET A 88 8.90 -6.73 -7.92
N ALA A 89 8.23 -6.52 -9.07
CA ALA A 89 7.30 -7.50 -9.62
C ALA A 89 8.00 -8.83 -9.95
N GLU A 90 9.25 -8.78 -10.40
CA GLU A 90 10.11 -9.96 -10.61
C GLU A 90 10.50 -10.61 -9.29
N SER A 91 10.89 -9.83 -8.29
CA SER A 91 11.29 -10.34 -6.96
C SER A 91 10.13 -10.96 -6.15
N MET A 92 8.89 -10.65 -6.50
CA MET A 92 7.68 -11.17 -5.85
C MET A 92 7.16 -12.49 -6.43
N ARG A 93 7.72 -12.97 -7.56
CA ARG A 93 7.31 -14.22 -8.23
C ARG A 93 8.00 -15.44 -7.65
#